data_AF-W9HKX7-F1
#
_entry.id   AF-W9HKX7-F1
#
_cell.length_a   1.000
_cell.length_b   1.000
_cell.length_c   1.000
_cell.angle_alpha   90.00
_cell.angle_beta   90.00
_cell.angle_gamma   90.00
#
_symmetry.space_group_name_H-M   'P 1'
#
loop_
_entity.id
_entity.type
_entity.pdbx_description
1 polymer ?
#
loop_
_entity_poly.entity_id
_entity_poly.type
_entity_poly.pdbx_seq_one_letter_code
_entity_poly.pdbx_strand_id
1 'polypeptide(L)'
;MEKHQDVAETTFSRSHLWKPIVGDIAAAAISATLITPIITVIDQSMVEKVSFNRPLAQGMKVHSLNAIKHPGRFIFSRAFGYVWTLYGATYAVSNASDTLAHEFHKAAVGTITFVNTMIVNVPLGVLKDVRFAQMFSASTTPTNKVAPVVKPGVPRAATATFLMRDAITIFGSFTMAPWLSSLIPDSLSSSPHSKAIISQLTVPIFSQFFATPVHLLGLDLYARPRGIPWVERSAQIRRDLFSATILRSLRIIPAFGVGCVANMEARSRFHKLL
;
A
#
# COMPACT_ATOMS: atom_id res chain seq x y z
N MET A 1 41.14 -15.17 1.29
CA MET A 1 40.38 -16.28 1.91
C MET A 1 38.91 -16.00 1.68
N GLU A 2 38.39 -16.61 0.62
CA GLU A 2 37.01 -16.54 0.18
C GLU A 2 36.03 -16.91 1.28
N LYS A 3 35.01 -16.07 1.45
CA LYS A 3 33.70 -16.51 1.94
C LYS A 3 32.68 -15.98 0.95
N HIS A 4 32.72 -16.52 -0.26
CA HIS A 4 31.64 -16.35 -1.21
C HIS A 4 30.39 -16.93 -0.56
N GLN A 5 29.44 -16.02 -0.38
CA GLN A 5 28.14 -16.26 0.17
C GLN A 5 27.40 -17.22 -0.76
N ASP A 6 27.29 -18.48 -0.34
CA ASP A 6 26.36 -19.46 -0.89
C ASP A 6 24.93 -18.91 -0.73
N VAL A 7 24.51 -18.10 -1.68
CA VAL A 7 23.09 -17.97 -2.01
C VAL A 7 22.76 -19.28 -2.71
N ALA A 8 22.31 -20.27 -1.92
CA ALA A 8 21.86 -21.55 -2.44
C ALA A 8 20.84 -21.30 -3.56
N GLU A 9 21.29 -21.46 -4.81
CA GLU A 9 20.46 -21.39 -6.01
C GLU A 9 19.51 -22.60 -5.93
N THR A 10 18.36 -22.38 -5.28
CA THR A 10 17.40 -23.44 -5.00
C THR A 10 16.68 -23.76 -6.30
N THR A 11 17.30 -24.62 -7.10
CA THR A 11 16.81 -25.01 -8.43
C THR A 11 15.68 -26.00 -8.22
N PHE A 12 14.45 -25.49 -8.09
CA PHE A 12 13.26 -26.33 -7.95
C PHE A 12 13.02 -27.10 -9.26
N SER A 13 12.84 -28.42 -9.18
CA SER A 13 12.45 -29.21 -10.36
C SER A 13 11.08 -28.73 -10.87
N ARG A 14 10.96 -28.47 -12.18
CA ARG A 14 9.71 -28.05 -12.86
C ARG A 14 8.49 -28.91 -12.50
N SER A 15 8.72 -30.16 -12.12
CA SER A 15 7.69 -31.12 -11.68
C SER A 15 7.05 -30.81 -10.32
N HIS A 16 7.66 -29.96 -9.49
CA HIS A 16 7.24 -29.68 -8.11
C HIS A 16 7.06 -28.18 -7.81
N LEU A 17 6.83 -27.33 -8.82
CA LEU A 17 6.66 -25.88 -8.67
C LEU A 17 5.52 -25.47 -7.72
N TRP A 18 4.56 -26.35 -7.44
CA TRP A 18 3.49 -26.09 -6.48
C TRP A 18 4.01 -25.87 -5.05
N LYS A 19 5.11 -26.53 -4.67
CA LYS A 19 5.72 -26.43 -3.33
C LYS A 19 6.23 -25.01 -3.01
N PRO A 20 7.13 -24.40 -3.81
CA PRO A 20 7.56 -23.04 -3.55
C PRO A 20 6.40 -22.03 -3.66
N ILE A 21 5.42 -22.26 -4.54
CA ILE A 21 4.22 -21.41 -4.65
C ILE A 21 3.37 -21.45 -3.37
N VAL A 22 3.20 -22.62 -2.74
CA VAL A 22 2.51 -22.72 -1.45
C VAL A 22 3.28 -21.96 -0.37
N GLY A 23 4.62 -22.08 -0.35
CA GLY A 23 5.47 -21.29 0.53
C GLY A 23 5.35 -19.78 0.31
N ASP A 24 5.26 -19.35 -0.97
CA ASP A 24 5.09 -17.96 -1.37
C ASP A 24 3.77 -17.36 -0.88
N ILE A 25 2.68 -18.12 -0.98
CA ILE A 25 1.34 -17.71 -0.50
C ILE A 25 1.31 -17.67 1.03
N ALA A 26 1.91 -18.66 1.70
CA ALA A 26 1.96 -18.71 3.17
C ALA A 26 2.78 -17.52 3.74
N ALA A 27 3.94 -17.23 3.15
CA ALA A 27 4.76 -16.07 3.52
C ALA A 27 3.99 -14.75 3.35
N ALA A 28 3.29 -14.61 2.22
CA ALA A 28 2.47 -13.43 1.94
C ALA A 28 1.34 -13.26 2.97
N ALA A 29 0.65 -14.35 3.33
CA ALA A 29 -0.44 -14.32 4.31
C ALA A 29 0.06 -13.94 5.71
N ILE A 30 1.21 -14.46 6.15
CA ILE A 30 1.82 -14.11 7.43
C ILE A 30 2.19 -12.63 7.47
N SER A 31 2.88 -12.16 6.43
CA SER A 31 3.29 -10.76 6.33
C SER A 31 2.08 -9.81 6.30
N ALA A 32 1.06 -10.13 5.50
CA ALA A 32 -0.16 -9.33 5.45
C ALA A 32 -0.85 -9.26 6.82
N THR A 33 -0.95 -10.39 7.53
CA THR A 33 -1.56 -10.45 8.87
C THR A 33 -0.81 -9.59 9.87
N LEU A 34 0.52 -9.54 9.78
CA LEU A 34 1.38 -8.73 10.67
C LEU A 34 1.16 -7.23 10.48
N ILE A 35 1.05 -6.75 9.23
CA ILE A 35 1.01 -5.32 8.92
C ILE A 35 -0.41 -4.73 8.90
N THR A 36 -1.42 -5.56 8.63
CA THR A 36 -2.81 -5.11 8.42
C THR A 36 -3.38 -4.31 9.60
N PRO A 37 -3.17 -4.68 10.88
CA PRO A 37 -3.69 -3.90 12.01
C PRO A 37 -3.25 -2.44 12.00
N ILE A 38 -1.95 -2.21 11.81
CA ILE A 38 -1.35 -0.87 11.83
C ILE A 38 -1.87 -0.06 10.64
N ILE A 39 -1.85 -0.66 9.44
CA ILE A 39 -2.27 0.02 8.21
C ILE A 39 -3.76 0.36 8.24
N THR A 40 -4.60 -0.53 8.77
CA THR A 40 -6.05 -0.30 8.88
C THR A 40 -6.35 0.91 9.77
N VAL A 41 -5.66 1.04 10.91
CA VAL A 41 -5.82 2.20 11.81
C VAL A 41 -5.39 3.51 11.14
N ILE A 42 -4.27 3.49 10.40
CA ILE A 42 -3.78 4.67 9.67
C ILE A 42 -4.77 5.09 8.58
N ASP A 43 -5.21 4.14 7.74
CA ASP A 43 -6.12 4.42 6.63
C ASP A 43 -7.50 4.91 7.14
N GLN A 44 -8.02 4.33 8.22
CA GLN A 44 -9.26 4.79 8.86
C GLN A 44 -9.14 6.22 9.39
N SER A 45 -8.07 6.50 10.16
CA SER A 45 -7.83 7.81 10.75
C SER A 45 -7.66 8.90 9.69
N MET A 46 -7.06 8.56 8.55
CA MET A 46 -6.91 9.47 7.42
C MET A 46 -8.26 9.85 6.81
N VAL A 47 -9.12 8.86 6.51
CA VAL A 47 -10.41 9.12 5.88
C VAL A 47 -11.33 9.90 6.82
N GLU A 48 -11.34 9.59 8.11
CA GLU A 48 -12.12 10.33 9.11
C GLU A 48 -11.65 11.77 9.28
N LYS A 49 -10.33 12.04 9.22
CA LYS A 49 -9.82 13.41 9.22
C LYS A 49 -10.30 14.19 8.02
N VAL A 50 -10.19 13.63 6.82
CA VAL A 50 -10.59 14.33 5.59
C VAL A 50 -12.10 14.58 5.58
N SER A 51 -12.88 13.62 6.07
CA SER A 51 -14.35 13.69 6.06
C SER A 51 -14.93 14.56 7.16
N PHE A 52 -14.35 14.51 8.38
CA PHE A 52 -14.92 15.14 9.58
C PHE A 52 -14.02 16.16 10.27
N ASN A 53 -12.84 16.46 9.71
CA ASN A 53 -11.83 17.32 10.32
C ASN A 53 -11.47 16.94 11.77
N ARG A 54 -11.46 15.63 12.08
CA ARG A 54 -11.07 15.14 13.40
C ARG A 54 -9.55 15.20 13.62
N PRO A 55 -9.07 15.49 14.85
CA PRO A 55 -7.65 15.42 15.17
C PRO A 55 -7.08 14.01 14.95
N LEU A 56 -5.95 13.90 14.24
CA LEU A 56 -5.33 12.62 13.90
C LEU A 56 -4.95 11.78 15.11
N ALA A 57 -4.31 12.41 16.10
CA ALA A 57 -3.88 11.73 17.30
C ALA A 57 -5.07 11.13 18.06
N GLN A 58 -6.22 11.81 18.05
CA GLN A 58 -7.43 11.32 18.69
C GLN A 58 -8.04 10.14 17.91
N GLY A 59 -8.14 10.25 16.58
CA GLY A 59 -8.62 9.15 15.73
C GLY A 59 -7.77 7.90 15.89
N MET A 60 -6.45 8.03 15.74
CA MET A 60 -5.51 6.92 15.92
C MET A 60 -5.61 6.31 17.32
N LYS A 61 -5.67 7.13 18.38
CA LYS A 61 -5.79 6.62 19.75
C LYS A 61 -7.07 5.83 19.95
N VAL A 62 -8.21 6.34 19.46
CA VAL A 62 -9.51 5.67 19.59
C VAL A 62 -9.52 4.35 18.82
N HIS A 63 -9.07 4.33 17.57
CA HIS A 63 -9.05 3.12 16.74
C HIS A 63 -8.06 2.08 17.27
N SER A 64 -6.87 2.49 17.71
CA SER A 64 -5.91 1.59 18.37
C SER A 64 -6.47 1.01 19.66
N LEU A 65 -7.09 1.82 20.52
CA LEU A 65 -7.71 1.33 21.75
C LEU A 65 -8.88 0.39 21.45
N ASN A 66 -9.69 0.67 20.44
CA ASN A 66 -10.79 -0.18 20.04
C ASN A 66 -10.31 -1.51 19.45
N ALA A 67 -9.24 -1.51 18.65
CA ALA A 67 -8.60 -2.71 18.14
C ALA A 67 -8.06 -3.60 19.27
N ILE A 68 -7.48 -2.99 20.31
CA ILE A 68 -6.99 -3.71 21.49
C ILE A 68 -8.14 -4.23 22.36
N LYS A 69 -9.18 -3.44 22.58
CA LYS A 69 -10.33 -3.82 23.43
C LYS A 69 -11.24 -4.86 22.77
N HIS A 70 -11.34 -4.86 21.44
CA HIS A 70 -12.23 -5.75 20.68
C HIS A 70 -11.52 -6.38 19.46
N PRO A 71 -10.47 -7.20 19.68
CA PRO A 71 -9.60 -7.69 18.61
C PRO A 71 -10.35 -8.55 17.58
N GLY A 72 -11.30 -9.41 18.02
CA GLY A 72 -12.10 -10.22 17.10
C GLY A 72 -12.95 -9.36 16.16
N ARG A 73 -13.66 -8.36 16.69
CA ARG A 73 -14.47 -7.45 15.85
C ARG A 73 -13.62 -6.64 14.89
N PHE A 74 -12.40 -6.29 15.28
CA PHE A 74 -11.47 -5.55 14.45
C PHE A 74 -10.91 -6.43 13.32
N ILE A 75 -10.43 -7.64 13.62
CA ILE A 75 -9.88 -8.59 12.63
C ILE A 75 -10.95 -9.04 11.64
N PHE A 76 -12.16 -9.35 12.12
CA PHE A 76 -13.28 -9.73 11.25
C PHE A 76 -14.04 -8.53 10.65
N SER A 77 -13.49 -7.31 10.74
CA SER A 77 -14.09 -6.14 10.12
C SER A 77 -13.88 -6.15 8.60
N ARG A 78 -14.84 -5.57 7.86
CA ARG A 78 -14.71 -5.39 6.41
C ARG A 78 -13.47 -4.56 6.04
N ALA A 79 -13.16 -3.54 6.84
CA ALA A 79 -12.00 -2.67 6.63
C ALA A 79 -10.68 -3.45 6.72
N PHE A 80 -10.53 -4.30 7.74
CA PHE A 80 -9.40 -5.21 7.87
C PHE A 80 -9.31 -6.14 6.65
N GLY A 81 -10.42 -6.76 6.26
CA GLY A 81 -10.47 -7.66 5.11
C GLY A 81 -9.99 -7.03 3.79
N TYR A 82 -10.36 -5.77 3.51
CA TYR A 82 -9.89 -5.07 2.30
C TYR A 82 -8.38 -4.79 2.33
N VAL A 83 -7.84 -4.38 3.49
CA VAL A 83 -6.40 -4.10 3.64
C VAL A 83 -5.62 -5.42 3.58
N TRP A 84 -6.06 -6.45 4.28
CA TRP A 84 -5.44 -7.78 4.26
C TRP A 84 -5.42 -8.35 2.85
N THR A 85 -6.54 -8.29 2.12
CA THR A 85 -6.63 -8.78 0.75
C THR A 85 -5.69 -8.02 -0.18
N LEU A 86 -5.64 -6.69 -0.08
CA LEU A 86 -4.73 -5.87 -0.87
C LEU A 86 -3.28 -6.29 -0.67
N TYR A 87 -2.79 -6.32 0.56
CA TYR A 87 -1.39 -6.62 0.84
C TYR A 87 -1.05 -8.10 0.65
N GLY A 88 -1.93 -9.00 1.08
CA GLY A 88 -1.77 -10.44 0.91
C GLY A 88 -1.71 -10.84 -0.55
N ALA A 89 -2.63 -10.34 -1.39
CA ALA A 89 -2.60 -10.62 -2.82
C ALA A 89 -1.36 -10.01 -3.51
N THR A 90 -0.96 -8.80 -3.10
CA THR A 90 0.23 -8.12 -3.65
C THR A 90 1.50 -8.92 -3.35
N TYR A 91 1.70 -9.34 -2.10
CA TYR A 91 2.86 -10.16 -1.75
C TYR A 91 2.82 -11.54 -2.39
N ALA A 92 1.65 -12.20 -2.43
CA ALA A 92 1.52 -13.52 -3.03
C ALA A 92 1.85 -13.49 -4.52
N VAL A 93 1.32 -12.51 -5.25
CA VAL A 93 1.59 -12.35 -6.69
C VAL A 93 3.03 -11.94 -6.95
N SER A 94 3.59 -11.06 -6.12
CA SER A 94 5.01 -10.70 -6.23
C SER A 94 5.91 -11.91 -6.02
N ASN A 95 5.68 -12.70 -4.96
CA ASN A 95 6.47 -13.89 -4.65
C ASN A 95 6.33 -14.96 -5.74
N ALA A 96 5.10 -15.29 -6.12
CA ALA A 96 4.84 -16.31 -7.13
C ALA A 96 5.39 -15.91 -8.51
N SER A 97 5.26 -14.63 -8.90
CA SER A 97 5.81 -14.13 -10.16
C SER A 97 7.34 -14.18 -10.15
N ASP A 98 7.97 -13.86 -9.03
CA ASP A 98 9.42 -13.93 -8.86
C ASP A 98 9.92 -15.38 -8.97
N THR A 99 9.28 -16.32 -8.27
CA THR A 99 9.57 -17.77 -8.37
C THR A 99 9.41 -18.29 -9.80
N LEU A 100 8.29 -17.96 -10.47
CA LEU A 100 8.03 -18.43 -11.82
C LEU A 100 8.96 -17.78 -12.85
N ALA A 101 9.16 -16.46 -12.78
CA ALA A 101 10.00 -15.77 -13.73
C ALA A 101 11.47 -16.18 -13.62
N HIS A 102 11.96 -16.53 -12.42
CA HIS A 102 13.30 -17.08 -12.25
C HIS A 102 13.48 -18.43 -12.97
N GLU A 103 12.42 -19.22 -13.12
CA GLU A 103 12.44 -20.52 -13.77
C GLU A 103 12.27 -20.42 -15.31
N PHE A 104 11.48 -19.45 -15.79
CA PHE A 104 11.13 -19.33 -17.21
C PHE A 104 11.89 -18.23 -17.96
N HIS A 105 12.16 -17.08 -17.32
CA HIS A 105 12.71 -15.88 -17.97
C HIS A 105 13.61 -15.05 -17.03
N LYS A 106 14.78 -15.60 -16.65
CA LYS A 106 15.74 -14.98 -15.70
C LYS A 106 16.11 -13.51 -16.01
N ALA A 107 16.18 -13.13 -17.29
CA ALA A 107 16.56 -11.77 -17.70
C ALA A 107 15.45 -10.71 -17.44
N ALA A 108 14.19 -11.13 -17.28
CA ALA A 108 13.04 -10.23 -17.16
C ALA A 108 12.28 -10.35 -15.84
N VAL A 109 12.84 -11.06 -14.84
CA VAL A 109 12.21 -11.32 -13.53
C VAL A 109 11.65 -10.04 -12.91
N GLY A 110 12.48 -9.00 -12.79
CA GLY A 110 12.07 -7.73 -12.19
C GLY A 110 10.87 -7.10 -12.91
N THR A 111 10.88 -7.08 -14.25
CA THR A 111 9.80 -6.51 -15.05
C THR A 111 8.53 -7.33 -14.97
N ILE A 112 8.62 -8.66 -15.06
CA ILE A 112 7.46 -9.57 -14.99
C ILE A 112 6.81 -9.48 -13.61
N THR A 113 7.60 -9.58 -12.54
CA THR A 113 7.11 -9.46 -11.16
C THR A 113 6.46 -8.11 -10.92
N PHE A 114 7.07 -7.03 -11.41
CA PHE A 114 6.49 -5.70 -11.32
C PHE A 114 5.15 -5.61 -12.04
N VAL A 115 5.07 -6.02 -13.31
CA VAL A 115 3.85 -5.92 -14.13
C VAL A 115 2.71 -6.73 -13.52
N ASN A 116 2.97 -7.97 -13.11
CA ASN A 116 1.97 -8.82 -12.46
C ASN A 116 1.48 -8.22 -11.14
N THR A 117 2.42 -7.72 -10.32
CA THR A 117 2.08 -7.06 -9.06
C THR A 117 1.20 -5.83 -9.32
N MET A 118 1.50 -5.06 -10.36
CA MET A 118 0.72 -3.87 -10.71
C MET A 118 -0.71 -4.18 -11.15
N ILE A 119 -0.88 -5.20 -12.00
CA ILE A 119 -2.20 -5.64 -12.50
C ILE A 119 -3.13 -6.02 -11.35
N VAL A 120 -2.58 -6.56 -10.25
CA VAL A 120 -3.35 -6.95 -9.07
C VAL A 120 -3.47 -5.82 -8.05
N ASN A 121 -2.39 -5.09 -7.81
CA ASN A 121 -2.33 -4.06 -6.77
C ASN A 121 -3.24 -2.86 -7.09
N VAL A 122 -3.28 -2.40 -8.34
CA VAL A 122 -4.06 -1.20 -8.72
C VAL A 122 -5.57 -1.41 -8.55
N PRO A 123 -6.19 -2.46 -9.11
CA PRO A 123 -7.62 -2.69 -8.91
C PRO A 123 -7.99 -2.88 -7.43
N LEU A 124 -7.18 -3.65 -6.67
CA LEU A 124 -7.41 -3.85 -5.24
C LEU A 124 -7.23 -2.57 -4.44
N GLY A 125 -6.26 -1.73 -4.81
CA GLY A 125 -5.99 -0.44 -4.18
C GLY A 125 -7.14 0.54 -4.37
N VAL A 126 -7.66 0.64 -5.60
CA VAL A 126 -8.85 1.44 -5.93
C VAL A 126 -10.08 0.90 -5.22
N LEU A 127 -10.30 -0.42 -5.23
CA LEU A 127 -11.40 -1.06 -4.52
C LEU A 127 -11.35 -0.72 -3.03
N LYS A 128 -10.18 -0.86 -2.39
CA LYS A 128 -9.98 -0.49 -0.99
C LYS A 128 -10.30 0.98 -0.75
N ASP A 129 -9.78 1.90 -1.55
CA ASP A 129 -10.04 3.34 -1.38
C ASP A 129 -11.53 3.69 -1.48
N VAL A 130 -12.23 3.16 -2.49
CA VAL A 130 -13.67 3.38 -2.68
C VAL A 130 -14.46 2.83 -1.49
N ARG A 131 -14.11 1.63 -1.01
CA ARG A 131 -14.79 1.00 0.13
C ARG A 131 -14.50 1.72 1.44
N PHE A 132 -13.28 2.24 1.63
CA PHE A 132 -12.94 3.03 2.80
C PHE A 132 -13.68 4.37 2.81
N ALA A 133 -13.77 5.06 1.67
CA ALA A 133 -14.56 6.27 1.56
C ALA A 133 -16.06 5.99 1.84
N GLN A 134 -16.61 4.89 1.33
CA GLN A 134 -17.98 4.43 1.66
C GLN A 134 -18.20 4.23 3.16
N MET A 135 -17.26 3.55 3.84
CA MET A 135 -17.41 3.16 5.23
C MET A 135 -17.16 4.31 6.22
N PHE A 136 -16.24 5.22 5.90
CA PHE A 136 -15.71 6.20 6.87
C PHE A 136 -15.98 7.66 6.49
N SER A 137 -16.58 7.94 5.33
CA SER A 137 -17.04 9.30 4.97
C SER A 137 -18.54 9.54 5.25
N ALA A 138 -19.32 8.50 5.54
CA ALA A 138 -20.72 8.63 5.90
C ALA A 138 -20.88 9.04 7.38
N SER A 139 -21.35 10.26 7.65
CA SER A 139 -21.67 10.72 9.00
C SER A 139 -22.93 10.04 9.52
N THR A 140 -22.89 9.47 10.74
CA THR A 140 -24.10 9.13 11.51
C THR A 140 -24.73 10.37 12.15
N THR A 141 -24.06 11.54 12.09
CA THR A 141 -24.59 12.80 12.62
C THR A 141 -25.07 13.68 11.47
N PRO A 142 -26.38 13.96 11.34
CA PRO A 142 -26.91 14.87 10.34
C PRO A 142 -26.48 16.29 10.70
N THR A 143 -25.47 16.83 10.02
CA THR A 143 -25.19 18.26 10.06
C THR A 143 -25.95 18.93 8.92
N ASN A 144 -26.83 19.87 9.25
CA ASN A 144 -27.74 20.59 8.33
C ASN A 144 -27.05 21.43 7.22
N LYS A 145 -25.75 21.26 6.99
CA LYS A 145 -24.96 22.01 5.99
C LYS A 145 -24.21 21.13 4.99
N VAL A 146 -24.28 19.80 5.10
CA VAL A 146 -23.56 18.90 4.19
C VAL A 146 -24.56 18.11 3.36
N ALA A 147 -24.57 18.39 2.07
CA ALA A 147 -25.39 17.72 1.06
C ALA A 147 -25.22 16.18 1.12
N PRO A 148 -26.26 15.41 0.75
CA PRO A 148 -26.37 14.00 1.08
C PRO A 148 -25.24 13.16 0.46
N VAL A 149 -24.74 12.22 1.27
CA VAL A 149 -23.90 11.10 0.85
C VAL A 149 -24.54 10.41 -0.35
N VAL A 150 -23.78 10.22 -1.43
CA VAL A 150 -24.28 9.59 -2.66
C VAL A 150 -24.84 8.20 -2.36
N LYS A 151 -26.00 7.90 -2.98
CA LYS A 151 -26.57 6.56 -3.14
C LYS A 151 -25.51 5.52 -3.55
N PRO A 152 -25.72 4.22 -3.29
CA PRO A 152 -24.72 3.18 -3.55
C PRO A 152 -24.35 3.09 -5.03
N GLY A 153 -23.29 3.77 -5.41
CA GLY A 153 -22.73 3.80 -6.76
C GLY A 153 -21.30 4.29 -6.69
N VAL A 154 -20.43 3.76 -7.55
CA VAL A 154 -19.01 4.13 -7.58
C VAL A 154 -18.90 5.48 -8.30
N PRO A 155 -18.55 6.60 -7.63
CA PRO A 155 -18.45 7.88 -8.31
C PRO A 155 -17.24 7.86 -9.25
N ARG A 156 -17.52 7.82 -10.56
CA ARG A 156 -16.51 7.66 -11.63
C ARG A 156 -15.36 8.66 -11.52
N ALA A 157 -15.67 9.90 -11.10
CA ALA A 157 -14.66 10.95 -10.90
C ALA A 157 -13.67 10.61 -9.76
N ALA A 158 -14.16 10.10 -8.63
CA ALA A 158 -13.31 9.67 -7.51
C ALA A 158 -12.45 8.45 -7.90
N THR A 159 -13.04 7.49 -8.62
CA THR A 159 -12.31 6.34 -9.15
C THR A 159 -11.21 6.76 -10.12
N ALA A 160 -11.50 7.71 -11.03
CA ALA A 160 -10.50 8.24 -11.95
C ALA A 160 -9.34 8.91 -11.21
N THR A 161 -9.61 9.67 -10.14
CA THR A 161 -8.54 10.24 -9.31
C THR A 161 -7.74 9.19 -8.56
N PHE A 162 -8.34 8.10 -8.07
CA PHE A 162 -7.58 7.01 -7.46
C PHE A 162 -6.68 6.27 -8.47
N LEU A 163 -7.17 6.07 -9.69
CA LEU A 163 -6.36 5.54 -10.79
C LEU A 163 -5.22 6.49 -11.19
N MET A 164 -5.49 7.79 -11.27
CA MET A 164 -4.46 8.79 -11.55
C MET A 164 -3.40 8.84 -10.44
N ARG A 165 -3.82 8.70 -9.18
CA ARG A 165 -2.92 8.56 -8.04
C ARG A 165 -1.99 7.35 -8.23
N ASP A 166 -2.54 6.21 -8.65
CA ASP A 166 -1.73 5.01 -8.87
C ASP A 166 -0.75 5.21 -10.03
N ALA A 167 -1.19 5.83 -11.13
CA ALA A 167 -0.31 6.20 -12.24
C ALA A 167 0.88 7.05 -11.79
N ILE A 168 0.69 8.03 -10.90
CA ILE A 168 1.78 8.84 -10.32
C ILE A 168 2.78 7.96 -9.56
N THR A 169 2.29 7.02 -8.75
CA THR A 169 3.17 6.14 -7.96
C THR A 169 3.95 5.15 -8.83
N ILE A 170 3.32 4.65 -9.90
CA ILE A 170 3.95 3.78 -10.90
C ILE A 170 5.03 4.54 -11.65
N PHE A 171 4.70 5.75 -12.12
CA PHE A 171 5.63 6.62 -12.82
C PHE A 171 6.85 6.95 -11.96
N GLY A 172 6.63 7.26 -10.68
CA GLY A 172 7.71 7.45 -9.71
C GLY A 172 8.60 6.22 -9.58
N SER A 173 8.00 5.03 -9.54
CA SER A 173 8.75 3.77 -9.43
C SER A 173 9.61 3.47 -10.66
N PHE A 174 9.10 3.70 -11.88
CA PHE A 174 9.86 3.42 -13.11
C PHE A 174 10.87 4.51 -13.48
N THR A 175 10.52 5.77 -13.29
CA THR A 175 11.30 6.89 -13.82
C THR A 175 12.21 7.48 -12.76
N MET A 176 11.70 7.58 -11.52
CA MET A 176 12.40 8.29 -10.45
C MET A 176 13.32 7.38 -9.65
N ALA A 177 12.98 6.09 -9.47
CA ALA A 177 13.82 5.18 -8.69
C ALA A 177 15.20 4.92 -9.32
N PRO A 178 15.32 4.65 -10.63
CA PRO A 178 16.63 4.49 -11.27
C PRO A 178 17.45 5.78 -11.25
N TRP A 179 16.79 6.92 -11.48
CA TRP A 179 17.44 8.24 -11.42
C TRP A 179 17.97 8.55 -10.03
N LEU A 180 17.15 8.35 -8.99
CA LEU A 180 17.56 8.57 -7.61
C LEU A 180 18.69 7.63 -7.20
N SER A 181 18.62 6.35 -7.59
CA SER A 181 19.70 5.39 -7.31
C SER A 181 21.03 5.78 -7.96
N SER A 182 21.00 6.40 -9.14
CA SER A 182 22.21 6.88 -9.83
C SER A 182 22.82 8.13 -9.18
N LEU A 183 22.04 8.88 -8.41
CA LEU A 183 22.47 10.11 -7.74
C LEU A 183 22.96 9.88 -6.31
N ILE A 184 22.78 8.69 -5.72
CA ILE A 184 23.24 8.40 -4.36
C ILE A 184 24.78 8.32 -4.34
N PRO A 185 25.47 9.27 -3.69
CA PRO A 185 26.93 9.27 -3.61
C PRO A 185 27.46 8.01 -2.91
N ASP A 186 28.63 7.53 -3.34
CA ASP A 186 29.32 6.40 -2.71
C ASP A 186 29.72 6.67 -1.24
N SER A 187 29.74 7.96 -0.85
CA SER A 187 29.99 8.40 0.53
C SER A 187 28.83 8.15 1.49
N LEU A 188 27.60 8.01 0.99
CA LEU A 188 26.41 7.73 1.82
C LEU A 188 26.15 6.23 1.99
N SER A 189 26.49 5.41 1.00
CA SER A 189 26.57 3.96 1.19
C SER A 189 27.43 3.31 0.09
N SER A 190 28.43 2.52 0.48
CA SER A 190 29.36 1.88 -0.46
C SER A 190 28.84 0.54 -1.03
N SER A 191 27.74 -0.01 -0.49
CA SER A 191 27.16 -1.28 -0.98
C SER A 191 25.97 -1.03 -1.93
N PRO A 192 25.93 -1.69 -3.11
CA PRO A 192 24.81 -1.58 -4.04
C PRO A 192 23.46 -1.98 -3.43
N HIS A 193 23.47 -2.94 -2.50
CA HIS A 193 22.27 -3.41 -1.80
C HIS A 193 21.68 -2.34 -0.87
N SER A 194 22.51 -1.60 -0.13
CA SER A 194 22.04 -0.51 0.74
C SER A 194 21.46 0.64 -0.07
N LYS A 195 22.06 1.00 -1.22
CA LYS A 195 21.51 2.01 -2.13
C LYS A 195 20.12 1.64 -2.66
N ALA A 196 19.92 0.36 -2.97
CA ALA A 196 18.63 -0.15 -3.41
C ALA A 196 17.56 -0.03 -2.33
N ILE A 197 17.87 -0.41 -1.08
CA ILE A 197 16.94 -0.28 0.06
C ILE A 197 16.58 1.20 0.32
N ILE A 198 17.57 2.09 0.33
CA ILE A 198 17.34 3.53 0.50
C ILE A 198 16.40 4.05 -0.60
N SER A 199 16.69 3.72 -1.86
CA SER A 199 15.86 4.14 -2.99
C SER A 199 14.43 3.58 -2.89
N GLN A 200 14.28 2.31 -2.51
CA GLN A 200 12.99 1.64 -2.36
C GLN A 200 12.12 2.25 -1.24
N LEU A 201 12.71 2.87 -0.22
CA LEU A 201 11.97 3.56 0.84
C LEU A 201 11.74 5.04 0.51
N THR A 202 12.72 5.71 -0.07
CA THR A 202 12.65 7.15 -0.38
C THR A 202 11.70 7.45 -1.55
N VAL A 203 11.72 6.63 -2.61
CA VAL A 203 10.89 6.89 -3.80
C VAL A 203 9.40 6.85 -3.49
N PRO A 204 8.86 5.88 -2.73
CA PRO A 204 7.45 5.89 -2.34
C PRO A 204 7.08 7.11 -1.47
N ILE A 205 7.97 7.56 -0.59
CA ILE A 205 7.77 8.75 0.25
C ILE A 205 7.71 10.01 -0.63
N PHE A 206 8.68 10.18 -1.53
CA PHE A 206 8.71 11.31 -2.45
C PHE A 206 7.49 11.33 -3.37
N SER A 207 7.09 10.17 -3.87
CA SER A 207 5.88 10.03 -4.69
C SER A 207 4.61 10.46 -3.94
N GLN A 208 4.58 10.40 -2.61
CA GLN A 208 3.43 10.88 -1.82
C GLN A 208 3.20 12.38 -1.96
N PHE A 209 4.21 13.20 -2.22
CA PHE A 209 4.03 14.65 -2.37
C PHE A 209 3.13 14.99 -3.58
N PHE A 210 3.17 14.15 -4.61
CA PHE A 210 2.35 14.30 -5.83
C PHE A 210 1.08 13.45 -5.78
N ALA A 211 1.17 12.24 -5.22
CA ALA A 211 0.05 11.31 -5.13
C ALA A 211 -1.00 11.73 -4.08
N THR A 212 -0.59 12.40 -3.00
CA THR A 212 -1.49 12.77 -1.89
C THR A 212 -2.53 13.82 -2.29
N PRO A 213 -2.19 14.93 -2.99
CA PRO A 213 -3.19 15.87 -3.48
C PRO A 213 -4.28 15.21 -4.32
N VAL A 214 -3.89 14.28 -5.20
CA VAL A 214 -4.82 13.54 -6.07
C VAL A 214 -5.70 12.57 -5.26
N HIS A 215 -5.12 11.90 -4.27
CA HIS A 215 -5.89 11.04 -3.36
C HIS A 215 -6.92 11.82 -2.54
N LEU A 216 -6.52 12.97 -1.98
CA LEU A 216 -7.42 13.86 -1.24
C LEU A 216 -8.55 14.39 -2.12
N LEU A 217 -8.24 14.74 -3.37
CA LEU A 217 -9.26 15.11 -4.35
C LEU A 217 -10.24 13.96 -4.59
N GLY A 218 -9.77 12.71 -4.67
CA GLY A 218 -10.67 11.55 -4.82
C GLY A 218 -11.60 11.34 -3.63
N LEU A 219 -11.09 11.48 -2.41
CA LEU A 219 -11.91 11.43 -1.19
C LEU A 219 -12.93 12.58 -1.16
N ASP A 220 -12.53 13.79 -1.56
CA ASP A 220 -13.43 14.95 -1.64
C ASP A 220 -14.52 14.80 -2.69
N LEU A 221 -14.17 14.34 -3.90
CA LEU A 221 -15.12 14.06 -4.97
C LEU A 221 -16.08 12.92 -4.60
N TYR A 222 -15.62 11.97 -3.79
CA TYR A 222 -16.47 10.92 -3.24
C TYR A 222 -17.49 11.49 -2.23
N ALA A 223 -17.00 12.26 -1.25
CA ALA A 223 -17.83 12.79 -0.18
C ALA A 223 -18.78 13.91 -0.66
N ARG A 224 -18.33 14.75 -1.59
CA ARG A 224 -19.04 15.93 -2.10
C ARG A 224 -18.97 15.97 -3.63
N PRO A 225 -19.80 15.22 -4.36
CA PRO A 225 -19.65 15.04 -5.81
C PRO A 225 -20.01 16.25 -6.67
N ARG A 226 -20.94 17.11 -6.24
CA ARG A 226 -21.47 18.24 -7.03
C ARG A 226 -21.76 19.45 -6.16
N GLY A 227 -21.81 20.63 -6.78
CA GLY A 227 -22.28 21.87 -6.14
C GLY A 227 -21.26 22.60 -5.27
N ILE A 228 -20.01 22.13 -5.18
CA ILE A 228 -18.95 22.81 -4.42
C ILE A 228 -17.96 23.50 -5.38
N PRO A 229 -17.72 24.82 -5.24
CA PRO A 229 -16.74 25.55 -6.02
C PRO A 229 -15.32 24.98 -5.86
N TRP A 230 -14.51 25.05 -6.92
CA TRP A 230 -13.12 24.58 -6.91
C TRP A 230 -12.25 25.28 -5.84
N VAL A 231 -12.55 26.53 -5.52
CA VAL A 231 -11.85 27.30 -4.48
C VAL A 231 -12.00 26.61 -3.12
N GLU A 232 -13.23 26.28 -2.73
CA GLU A 232 -13.52 25.59 -1.45
C GLU A 232 -12.90 24.19 -1.39
N ARG A 233 -12.95 23.45 -2.51
CA ARG A 233 -12.28 22.14 -2.60
C ARG A 233 -10.78 22.27 -2.40
N SER A 234 -10.15 23.22 -3.09
CA SER A 234 -8.71 23.45 -3.01
C SER A 234 -8.28 23.88 -1.59
N ALA A 235 -9.08 24.70 -0.90
CA ALA A 235 -8.81 25.12 0.46
C ALA A 235 -8.81 23.93 1.43
N GLN A 236 -9.78 23.02 1.30
CA GLN A 236 -9.85 21.81 2.12
C GLN A 236 -8.68 20.85 1.84
N ILE A 237 -8.37 20.60 0.56
CA ILE A 237 -7.23 19.76 0.17
C ILE A 237 -5.94 20.33 0.77
N ARG A 238 -5.69 21.63 0.63
CA ARG A 238 -4.49 22.30 1.20
C ARG A 238 -4.44 22.18 2.72
N ARG A 239 -5.58 22.33 3.41
CA ARG A 239 -5.69 22.20 4.87
C ARG A 239 -5.27 20.81 5.36
N ASP A 240 -5.70 19.76 4.65
CA ASP A 240 -5.43 18.37 5.06
C ASP A 240 -4.15 17.80 4.44
N LEU A 241 -3.56 18.46 3.43
CA LEU A 241 -2.43 17.97 2.64
C LEU A 241 -1.26 17.50 3.51
N PHE A 242 -0.76 18.35 4.41
CA PHE A 242 0.40 18.03 5.24
C PHE A 242 0.17 16.78 6.11
N SER A 243 -0.99 16.74 6.77
CA SER A 243 -1.38 15.62 7.63
C SER A 243 -1.58 14.32 6.86
N ALA A 244 -2.20 14.40 5.67
CA ALA A 244 -2.39 13.25 4.81
C ALA A 244 -1.06 12.72 4.27
N THR A 245 -0.15 13.61 3.86
CA THR A 245 1.18 13.21 3.37
C THR A 245 1.96 12.50 4.48
N ILE A 246 1.96 13.01 5.72
CA ILE A 246 2.61 12.34 6.86
C ILE A 246 2.03 10.94 7.09
N LEU A 247 0.70 10.81 7.17
CA LEU A 247 0.08 9.50 7.42
C LEU A 247 0.39 8.50 6.31
N ARG A 248 0.34 8.95 5.06
CA ARG A 248 0.65 8.11 3.90
C ARG A 248 2.12 7.71 3.88
N SER A 249 3.02 8.60 4.30
CA SER A 249 4.44 8.29 4.46
C SER A 249 4.69 7.33 5.63
N LEU A 250 4.03 7.52 6.77
CA LEU A 250 4.12 6.61 7.91
C LEU A 250 3.63 5.21 7.57
N ARG A 251 2.61 5.08 6.71
CA ARG A 251 2.10 3.80 6.21
C ARG A 251 3.12 3.01 5.39
N ILE A 252 4.11 3.67 4.78
CA ILE A 252 5.17 3.00 4.01
C ILE A 252 6.05 2.14 4.92
N ILE A 253 6.29 2.57 6.17
CA ILE A 253 7.15 1.88 7.13
C ILE A 253 6.66 0.46 7.46
N PRO A 254 5.41 0.24 7.93
CA PRO A 254 4.93 -1.12 8.20
C PRO A 254 4.81 -1.92 6.91
N ALA A 255 4.38 -1.32 5.79
CA ALA A 255 4.23 -2.02 4.52
C ALA A 255 5.58 -2.49 3.96
N PHE A 256 6.47 -1.56 3.59
CA PHE A 256 7.72 -1.87 2.91
C PHE A 256 8.87 -2.23 3.86
N GLY A 257 8.82 -1.82 5.12
CA GLY A 257 9.80 -2.21 6.13
C GLY A 257 9.46 -3.58 6.70
N VAL A 258 8.55 -3.61 7.67
CA VAL A 258 8.22 -4.83 8.41
C VAL A 258 7.61 -5.91 7.50
N GLY A 259 6.68 -5.53 6.63
CA GLY A 259 5.99 -6.46 5.74
C GLY A 259 6.93 -7.15 4.75
N CYS A 260 7.71 -6.40 3.99
CA CYS A 260 8.66 -7.00 3.04
C CYS A 260 9.69 -7.89 3.73
N VAL A 261 10.27 -7.45 4.84
CA VAL A 261 11.26 -8.24 5.58
C VAL A 261 10.64 -9.54 6.11
N ALA A 262 9.47 -9.46 6.75
CA ALA A 262 8.77 -10.64 7.24
C ALA A 262 8.40 -11.61 6.11
N ASN A 263 7.97 -11.07 4.96
CA ASN A 263 7.63 -11.86 3.78
C ASN A 263 8.86 -12.58 3.22
N MET A 264 9.99 -11.88 3.06
CA MET A 264 11.24 -12.46 2.56
C MET A 264 11.78 -13.56 3.49
N GLU A 265 11.80 -13.31 4.80
CA GLU A 265 12.27 -14.28 5.79
C GLU A 265 11.36 -15.51 5.84
N ALA A 266 10.04 -15.31 5.86
CA ALA A 266 9.08 -16.42 5.84
C ALA A 266 9.20 -17.24 4.56
N ARG A 267 9.30 -16.58 3.40
CA ARG A 267 9.48 -17.22 2.09
C ARG A 267 10.75 -18.07 2.05
N SER A 268 11.88 -17.50 2.50
CA SER A 268 13.17 -18.21 2.61
C SER A 268 13.07 -19.45 3.48
N ARG A 269 12.35 -19.38 4.62
CA ARG A 269 12.13 -20.55 5.49
C ARG A 269 11.27 -21.61 4.82
N PHE A 270 10.16 -21.23 4.18
CA PHE A 270 9.29 -22.20 3.52
C PHE A 270 9.97 -22.88 2.33
N HIS A 271 10.76 -22.14 1.53
CA HIS A 271 11.51 -22.72 0.42
C HIS A 271 12.60 -23.70 0.86
N LYS A 272 13.15 -23.55 2.08
CA LYS A 272 14.09 -24.52 2.66
C LYS A 272 13.40 -25.77 3.22
N LEU A 273 12.12 -25.68 3.57
CA LEU A 273 11.38 -26.74 4.26
C LEU A 273 10.58 -27.65 3.30
N LEU A 274 10.26 -27.19 2.09
CA LEU A 274 9.37 -27.86 1.13
C LEU A 274 10.14 -28.46 -0.06
#